data_AF-A0A3S4TW04-F1
#
_entry.id   AF-A0A3S4TW04-F1
#
_cell.length_a   1.000
_cell.length_b   1.000
_cell.length_c   1.000
_cell.angle_alpha   90.00
_cell.angle_beta   90.00
_cell.angle_gamma   90.00
#
_symmetry.space_group_name_H-M   'P 1'
#
loop_
_entity.id
_entity.type
_entity.pdbx_description
1 polymer ?
#
loop_
_entity_poly.entity_id
_entity_poly.type
_entity_poly.pdbx_seq_one_letter_code
_entity_poly.pdbx_strand_id
1 'polypeptide(L)'
;MTDINTVLAELKRGTDEILSEADLIEKLKENRPLKVKLGADPTAPDIHLGHTVVLNKLRQFQQLGHDVHFLIGDLPVWWAILPAKTQPAPP
;
A
#
# COMPACT_ATOMS: atom_id res chain seq x y z
N MET A 1 22.09 9.78 -9.31
CA MET A 1 21.46 8.46 -9.15
C MET A 1 21.60 8.04 -7.71
N THR A 2 20.50 7.88 -6.98
CA THR A 2 20.52 7.32 -5.63
C THR A 2 20.93 5.85 -5.71
N ASP A 3 21.88 5.43 -4.88
CA ASP A 3 22.34 4.04 -4.85
C ASP A 3 21.21 3.11 -4.37
N ILE A 4 21.00 1.97 -5.03
CA ILE A 4 19.89 1.05 -4.74
C ILE A 4 20.00 0.49 -3.32
N ASN A 5 21.21 0.24 -2.83
CA ASN A 5 21.39 -0.25 -1.46
C ASN A 5 20.98 0.81 -0.44
N THR A 6 21.25 2.09 -0.73
CA THR A 6 20.81 3.22 0.10
C THR A 6 19.28 3.32 0.13
N VAL A 7 18.63 3.20 -1.03
CA VAL A 7 17.15 3.19 -1.12
C VAL A 7 16.57 2.00 -0.36
N LEU A 8 17.15 0.81 -0.52
CA LEU A 8 16.71 -0.39 0.17
C LEU A 8 16.87 -0.27 1.69
N ALA A 9 17.98 0.30 2.17
CA ALA A 9 18.20 0.53 3.60
C ALA A 9 17.13 1.47 4.19
N GLU A 10 16.79 2.54 3.47
CA GLU A 10 15.73 3.47 3.87
C GLU A 10 14.35 2.78 3.91
N LEU A 11 14.05 1.97 2.90
CA LEU A 11 12.81 1.19 2.82
C LEU A 11 12.76 0.04 3.84
N LYS A 12 13.89 -0.45 4.33
CA LYS A 12 13.93 -1.43 5.42
C LYS A 12 13.75 -0.79 6.79
N ARG A 13 14.15 0.46 6.98
CA ARG A 13 14.05 1.13 8.28
C ARG A 13 12.59 1.22 8.74
N GLY A 14 12.31 0.66 9.91
CA GLY A 14 10.98 0.67 10.53
C GLY A 14 9.96 -0.27 9.85
N THR A 15 10.41 -1.16 8.97
CA THR A 15 9.60 -2.23 8.38
C THR A 15 9.82 -3.50 9.21
N ASP A 16 8.74 -4.17 9.60
CA ASP A 16 8.82 -5.41 10.37
C ASP A 16 9.25 -6.60 9.49
N GLU A 17 8.62 -6.75 8.33
CA GLU A 17 8.90 -7.84 7.39
C GLU A 17 8.76 -7.39 5.93
N ILE A 18 9.59 -7.98 5.04
CA ILE A 18 9.48 -7.86 3.58
C ILE A 18 9.39 -9.27 2.99
N LEU A 19 8.21 -9.65 2.51
CA LEU A 19 7.96 -11.01 2.00
C LEU A 19 8.82 -11.38 0.78
N SER A 20 9.05 -10.44 -0.13
CA SER A 20 9.85 -10.65 -1.35
C SER A 20 10.85 -9.52 -1.57
N GLU A 21 11.96 -9.56 -0.83
CA GLU A 21 13.02 -8.54 -0.97
C GLU A 21 13.70 -8.59 -2.35
N ALA A 22 13.95 -9.79 -2.87
CA ALA A 22 14.57 -9.96 -4.19
C ALA A 22 13.73 -9.28 -5.29
N ASP A 23 12.41 -9.53 -5.31
CA ASP A 23 11.48 -8.92 -6.27
C ASP A 23 11.44 -7.39 -6.13
N LEU A 24 11.54 -6.87 -4.89
CA LEU A 24 11.61 -5.42 -4.66
C LEU A 24 12.87 -4.83 -5.28
N ILE A 25 14.02 -5.47 -5.12
CA ILE A 25 15.29 -5.04 -5.71
C ILE A 25 15.21 -5.06 -7.23
N GLU A 26 14.66 -6.12 -7.82
CA GLU A 26 14.48 -6.21 -9.28
C GLU A 26 13.58 -5.08 -9.79
N LYS A 27 12.45 -4.83 -9.13
CA LYS A 27 11.54 -3.74 -9.47
C LYS A 27 12.18 -2.35 -9.33
N LEU A 28 13.04 -2.15 -8.33
CA LEU A 28 13.80 -0.89 -8.18
C LEU A 28 14.84 -0.70 -9.30
N LYS A 29 15.38 -1.78 -9.88
CA LYS A 29 16.31 -1.72 -11.03
C LYS A 29 15.62 -1.38 -12.35
N GLU A 30 14.33 -1.65 -12.50
CA GLU A 30 13.56 -1.36 -13.72
C GLU A 30 13.46 0.15 -14.05
N ASN A 31 13.95 1.03 -13.17
CA ASN A 31 14.05 2.48 -13.34
C ASN A 31 12.73 3.13 -13.81
N ARG A 32 11.62 2.59 -13.32
CA ARG A 32 10.26 3.11 -13.54
C ARG A 32 9.59 3.40 -12.19
N PRO A 33 8.62 4.33 -12.15
CA PRO A 33 7.79 4.52 -10.96
C PRO A 33 7.08 3.21 -10.60
N LEU A 34 7.24 2.78 -9.35
CA LEU A 34 6.51 1.65 -8.81
C LEU A 34 5.15 2.14 -8.31
N LYS A 35 4.13 1.31 -8.48
CA LYS A 35 2.79 1.58 -7.96
C LYS A 35 2.68 0.96 -6.57
N VAL A 36 2.74 1.79 -5.54
CA VAL A 36 2.67 1.38 -4.14
C VAL A 36 1.24 1.58 -3.67
N LYS A 37 0.62 0.51 -3.18
CA LYS A 37 -0.79 0.52 -2.79
C LYS A 37 -0.91 0.30 -1.29
N LEU A 38 -1.73 1.11 -0.63
CA LEU A 38 -2.17 0.88 0.74
C LEU A 38 -3.68 0.75 0.74
N GLY A 39 -4.18 -0.42 1.15
CA GLY A 39 -5.60 -0.62 1.43
C GLY A 39 -5.93 -0.12 2.83
N ALA A 40 -6.95 0.72 2.94
CA ALA A 40 -7.57 1.10 4.20
C ALA A 40 -9.03 0.65 4.19
N ASP A 41 -9.41 -0.02 5.28
CA ASP A 41 -10.79 -0.40 5.55
C ASP A 41 -11.48 0.78 6.29
N PRO A 42 -12.50 1.42 5.69
CA PRO A 42 -13.20 2.55 6.28
C PRO A 42 -14.13 2.16 7.44
N THR A 43 -14.18 0.89 7.84
CA THR A 43 -15.05 0.38 8.93
C THR A 43 -14.76 1.07 10.27
N ALA A 44 -13.55 1.61 10.49
CA ALA A 44 -13.25 2.52 11.59
C ALA A 44 -13.07 3.96 11.07
N PRO A 45 -13.78 4.96 11.63
CA PRO A 45 -13.75 6.34 11.14
C PRO A 45 -12.44 7.09 11.41
N ASP A 46 -11.53 6.52 12.22
CA ASP A 46 -10.38 7.24 12.73
C ASP A 46 -9.04 6.67 12.24
N ILE A 47 -8.32 7.50 11.48
CA ILE A 47 -6.88 7.31 11.25
C ILE A 47 -6.16 7.73 12.54
N HIS A 48 -5.94 6.77 13.44
CA HIS A 48 -5.17 7.00 14.66
C HIS A 48 -3.65 7.07 14.39
N LEU A 49 -2.88 7.55 15.38
CA LEU A 49 -1.41 7.69 15.33
C LEU A 49 -0.67 6.39 14.97
N GLY A 50 -1.28 5.21 15.18
CA GLY A 50 -0.73 3.93 14.74
C GLY A 50 -0.50 3.85 13.22
N HIS A 51 -1.32 4.55 12.42
CA HIS A 51 -1.17 4.58 10.97
C HIS A 51 -0.05 5.51 10.48
N THR A 52 0.48 6.39 11.35
CA THR A 52 1.53 7.34 11.00
C THR A 52 2.79 6.66 10.47
N VAL A 53 3.13 5.45 10.96
CA VAL A 53 4.27 4.68 10.45
C VAL A 53 4.07 4.29 8.99
N VAL A 54 2.89 3.77 8.65
CA VAL A 54 2.58 3.32 7.28
C VAL A 54 2.46 4.52 6.33
N LEU A 55 1.81 5.61 6.77
CA LEU A 55 1.71 6.84 5.98
C LEU A 55 3.08 7.49 5.74
N ASN A 56 3.98 7.47 6.73
CA ASN A 56 5.36 7.92 6.55
C ASN A 56 6.13 7.04 5.55
N LYS A 57 5.84 5.73 5.52
CA LYS A 57 6.44 4.83 4.54
C LYS A 57 5.98 5.13 3.13
N LEU A 58 4.69 5.38 2.94
CA LEU A 58 4.15 5.86 1.68
C LEU A 58 4.80 7.17 1.23
N ARG A 59 4.99 8.13 2.15
CA ARG A 59 5.71 9.37 1.86
C ARG A 59 7.14 9.11 1.39
N GLN A 60 7.87 8.16 1.99
CA GLN A 60 9.21 7.78 1.53
C GLN A 60 9.17 7.28 0.08
N PHE A 61 8.20 6.44 -0.28
CA PHE A 61 8.02 6.00 -1.67
C PHE A 61 7.73 7.18 -2.62
N GLN A 62 6.93 8.16 -2.22
CA GLN A 62 6.70 9.37 -3.03
C GLN A 62 7.98 10.21 -3.21
N GLN A 63 8.77 10.36 -2.15
CA GLN A 63 10.05 11.10 -2.20
C GLN A 63 11.08 10.40 -3.09
N LEU A 64 11.00 9.08 -3.23
CA LEU A 64 11.80 8.28 -4.15
C LEU A 64 11.28 8.32 -5.60
N GLY A 65 10.18 9.03 -5.87
CA GLY A 65 9.60 9.19 -7.21
C GLY A 65 8.64 8.08 -7.63
N HIS A 66 8.07 7.34 -6.68
CA HIS A 66 7.09 6.29 -6.94
C HIS A 66 5.65 6.78 -6.77
N ASP A 67 4.73 6.12 -7.45
CA ASP A 67 3.31 6.44 -7.41
C ASP A 67 2.64 5.74 -6.24
N VAL A 68 2.08 6.52 -5.31
CA VAL A 68 1.35 5.99 -4.16
C VAL A 68 -0.15 6.09 -4.40
N HIS A 69 -0.85 4.97 -4.20
CA HIS A 69 -2.28 4.83 -4.32
C HIS A 69 -2.87 4.40 -2.97
N PHE A 70 -3.67 5.27 -2.37
CA PHE A 70 -4.45 4.94 -1.18
C PHE A 70 -5.81 4.39 -1.63
N LEU A 71 -6.08 3.13 -1.35
CA LEU A 71 -7.29 2.42 -1.74
C LEU A 71 -8.21 2.33 -0.53
N ILE A 72 -9.40 2.91 -0.66
CA ILE A 72 -10.44 2.82 0.37
C ILE A 72 -11.44 1.78 -0.10
N GLY A 73 -11.60 0.70 0.67
CA GLY A 73 -12.54 -0.37 0.36
C GLY A 73 -13.97 0.01 0.76
N ASP A 74 -14.82 0.40 -0.18
CA ASP A 74 -16.24 0.70 0.07
C ASP A 74 -17.15 -0.54 -0.02
N LEU A 75 -16.57 -1.74 0.05
CA LEU A 75 -17.34 -2.99 0.01
C LEU A 75 -17.56 -3.49 1.44
N PRO A 76 -18.78 -3.39 1.97
CA PRO A 76 -19.05 -3.84 3.32
C PRO A 76 -19.02 -5.37 3.43
N VAL A 77 -18.55 -5.88 4.57
CA VAL A 77 -18.37 -7.32 4.84
C VAL A 77 -19.61 -8.16 4.54
N TRP A 78 -20.82 -7.62 4.75
CA TRP A 78 -22.06 -8.36 4.43
C TRP A 78 -22.22 -8.65 2.93
N TRP A 79 -21.64 -7.84 2.05
CA TRP A 79 -21.69 -8.06 0.61
C TRP A 79 -20.94 -9.34 0.18
N ALA A 80 -19.87 -9.70 0.90
CA ALA A 80 -19.09 -10.91 0.62
C ALA A 80 -19.77 -12.20 1.08
N ILE A 81 -20.75 -12.12 1.98
CA ILE A 81 -21.49 -13.27 2.54
C ILE A 81 -22.91 -13.42 1.95
N LEU A 82 -23.36 -12.46 1.14
CA LEU A 82 -24.66 -12.55 0.47
C LEU A 82 -24.57 -13.43 -0.79
N PRO A 83 -25.52 -14.38 -0.98
CA PRO A 83 -25.56 -15.18 -2.19
C PRO A 83 -25.85 -14.28 -3.40
N ALA A 84 -25.05 -14.43 -4.45
CA ALA A 84 -25.04 -13.62 -5.69
C ALA A 84 -26.42 -13.46 -6.39
N LYS A 85 -27.45 -14.20 -5.98
CA LYS A 85 -28.81 -14.14 -6.53
C LYS A 85 -29.75 -13.13 -5.84
N THR A 86 -29.28 -12.41 -4.80
CA THR A 86 -30.11 -11.48 -4.02
C THR A 86 -29.71 -10.02 -4.16
N GLN A 87 -28.83 -9.68 -5.10
CA GLN A 87 -28.44 -8.29 -5.34
C GLN A 87 -29.51 -7.59 -6.21
N PRO A 88 -30.22 -6.55 -5.72
CA PRO A 88 -30.84 -5.61 -6.64
C PRO A 88 -29.74 -4.85 -7.39
N ALA A 89 -29.99 -4.53 -8.66
CA ALA A 89 -29.04 -3.72 -9.44
C ALA A 89 -28.82 -2.36 -8.76
N PRO A 90 -27.57 -1.85 -8.70
CA PRO A 90 -27.33 -0.51 -8.18
C PRO A 90 -28.05 0.53 -9.04
N PRO A 91 -28.48 1.66 -8.45
CA PRO A 91 -29.12 2.76 -9.19
C PRO A 91 -28.19 3.38 -10.23
#